data_AF-A0A8J9S3R4-F1
#
_entry.id   AF-A0A8J9S3R4-F1
#
_cell.length_a   1.000
_cell.length_b   1.000
_cell.length_c   1.000
_cell.angle_alpha   90.00
_cell.angle_beta   90.00
_cell.angle_gamma   90.00
#
_symmetry.space_group_name_H-M   'P 1'
#
loop_
_entity.id
_entity.type
_entity.pdbx_description
1 polymer ?
#
loop_
_entity_poly.entity_id
_entity_poly.type
_entity_poly.pdbx_seq_one_letter_code
_entity_poly.pdbx_strand_id
1 'polypeptide(L)'
;VTDAGGIQYLSPEEAGLAWKVPLRPHIGTLAVMPNNTENYIDEEAEGGANTIPPARFGGNIDDWRIGKGGTMFYRVEVPGAQIVVGDTHAAQGDSELAGTAMETSMTAKLRVTLHKAGSLPNKVATLDFPLLETLDKFVVHGFAYDNYLDQLADPSDIFSEGTSLDLAMADCYIKTRNCMMDVYSLTEEETIALMTTSVDFGITQVVDGNWGVHA
;
A
#
# COMPACT_ATOMS: atom_id res chain seq x y z
N VAL A 1 -24.90 -25.53 -12.22
CA VAL A 1 -25.96 -24.61 -12.73
C VAL A 1 -25.35 -23.75 -13.82
N THR A 2 -26.03 -23.52 -14.94
CA THR A 2 -25.55 -22.57 -15.98
C THR A 2 -26.41 -21.31 -15.92
N ASP A 3 -25.80 -20.13 -15.81
CA ASP A 3 -26.55 -18.87 -15.83
C ASP A 3 -26.94 -18.42 -17.24
N ALA A 4 -27.68 -17.30 -17.31
CA ALA A 4 -28.13 -16.70 -18.56
C ALA A 4 -26.98 -16.23 -19.48
N GLY A 5 -25.76 -16.09 -18.95
CA GLY A 5 -24.55 -15.76 -19.69
C GLY A 5 -23.78 -16.99 -20.20
N GLY A 6 -24.26 -18.20 -19.91
CA GLY A 6 -23.59 -19.44 -20.32
C GLY A 6 -22.46 -19.86 -19.38
N ILE A 7 -22.29 -19.21 -18.22
CA ILE A 7 -21.30 -19.60 -17.22
C ILE A 7 -21.82 -20.82 -16.48
N GLN A 8 -21.08 -21.93 -16.58
CA GLN A 8 -21.37 -23.16 -15.84
C GLN A 8 -20.72 -23.11 -14.45
N TYR A 9 -21.54 -22.96 -13.42
CA TYR A 9 -21.16 -23.12 -12.02
C TYR A 9 -21.19 -24.60 -11.66
N LEU A 10 -20.03 -25.16 -11.36
CA LEU A 10 -19.87 -26.53 -10.85
C LEU A 10 -19.89 -26.50 -9.32
N SER A 11 -20.49 -27.52 -8.69
CA SER A 11 -20.24 -27.78 -7.28
C SER A 11 -18.77 -28.16 -7.06
N PRO A 12 -18.21 -28.01 -5.85
CA PRO A 12 -16.83 -28.45 -5.56
C PRO A 12 -16.57 -29.92 -5.91
N GLU A 13 -17.58 -30.78 -5.71
CA GLU A 13 -17.53 -32.21 -6.06
C GLU A 13 -17.57 -32.43 -7.58
N GLU A 14 -18.39 -31.66 -8.31
CA GLU A 14 -18.47 -31.71 -9.78
C GLU A 14 -17.21 -31.16 -10.45
N ALA A 15 -16.59 -30.15 -9.84
CA ALA A 15 -15.36 -29.54 -10.33
C ALA A 15 -14.13 -30.43 -10.13
N GLY A 16 -14.16 -31.33 -9.13
CA GLY A 16 -12.98 -32.12 -8.73
C GLY A 16 -11.81 -31.27 -8.26
N LEU A 17 -12.04 -30.00 -7.91
CA LEU A 17 -11.01 -29.03 -7.56
C LEU A 17 -10.79 -29.03 -6.04
N ALA A 18 -9.72 -29.68 -5.59
CA ALA A 18 -9.22 -29.56 -4.21
C ALA A 18 -8.32 -28.32 -4.06
N TRP A 19 -8.83 -27.14 -4.44
CA TRP A 19 -8.05 -25.90 -4.36
C TRP A 19 -7.92 -25.41 -2.92
N LYS A 20 -6.69 -25.12 -2.51
CA LYS A 20 -6.35 -24.56 -1.21
C LYS A 20 -5.74 -23.18 -1.42
N VAL A 21 -6.40 -22.16 -0.89
CA VAL A 21 -5.87 -20.79 -0.91
C VAL A 21 -4.79 -20.67 0.16
N PRO A 22 -3.54 -20.29 -0.18
CA PRO A 22 -2.52 -20.02 0.82
C PRO A 22 -2.94 -18.83 1.69
N LEU A 23 -2.89 -19.01 3.01
CA LEU A 23 -3.11 -17.90 3.93
C LEU A 23 -1.91 -16.95 3.88
N ARG A 24 -2.22 -15.66 3.85
CA ARG A 24 -1.28 -14.55 3.94
C ARG A 24 -1.86 -13.54 4.92
N PRO A 25 -1.84 -13.81 6.24
CA PRO A 25 -2.49 -12.93 7.21
C PRO A 25 -1.81 -11.56 7.27
N HIS A 26 -2.53 -10.48 6.98
CA HIS A 26 -1.98 -9.12 6.93
C HIS A 26 -2.99 -8.05 7.37
N ILE A 27 -2.49 -6.82 7.46
CA ILE A 27 -3.22 -5.60 7.77
C ILE A 27 -3.29 -4.79 6.47
N GLY A 28 -4.48 -4.58 5.92
CA GLY A 28 -4.75 -3.74 4.76
C GLY A 28 -4.60 -2.26 5.09
N THR A 29 -5.32 -1.81 6.13
CA THR A 29 -5.21 -0.44 6.64
C THR A 29 -4.21 -0.31 7.79
N LEU A 30 -3.05 0.31 7.54
CA LEU A 30 -2.12 0.77 8.58
C LEU A 30 -1.59 2.17 8.23
N ALA A 31 -1.89 3.14 9.09
CA ALA A 31 -1.64 4.56 8.79
C ALA A 31 -1.12 5.34 10.00
N VAL A 32 -0.50 6.48 9.71
CA VAL A 32 -0.36 7.62 10.63
C VAL A 32 -1.24 8.76 10.14
N MET A 33 -1.68 9.64 11.03
CA MET A 33 -2.51 10.77 10.64
C MET A 33 -1.68 11.81 9.89
N PRO A 34 -2.10 12.22 8.67
CA PRO A 34 -1.41 13.26 7.93
C PRO A 34 -1.61 14.65 8.57
N ASN A 35 -0.79 15.63 8.19
CA ASN A 35 -0.88 17.00 8.71
C ASN A 35 -1.83 17.93 7.95
N ASN A 36 -2.36 17.49 6.81
CA ASN A 36 -3.27 18.24 5.94
C ASN A 36 -4.71 17.71 6.07
N THR A 37 -5.10 17.35 7.28
CA THR A 37 -6.41 16.74 7.54
C THR A 37 -7.57 17.71 7.39
N GLU A 38 -7.29 19.01 7.36
CA GLU A 38 -8.25 20.05 7.01
C GLU A 38 -8.72 19.98 5.56
N ASN A 39 -7.96 19.31 4.68
CA ASN A 39 -8.36 19.05 3.29
C ASN A 39 -9.26 17.81 3.18
N TYR A 40 -9.70 17.25 4.32
CA TYR A 40 -10.75 16.25 4.36
C TYR A 40 -12.06 16.94 4.01
N ILE A 41 -12.53 16.73 2.78
CA ILE A 41 -13.84 17.21 2.34
C ILE A 41 -14.87 16.19 2.83
N ASP A 42 -15.76 16.66 3.71
CA ASP A 42 -16.94 15.98 4.26
C ASP A 42 -16.75 14.88 5.33
N GLU A 43 -17.67 14.90 6.31
CA GLU A 43 -17.92 13.79 7.26
C GLU A 43 -18.63 12.59 6.58
N GLU A 44 -18.86 12.65 5.26
CA GLU A 44 -19.49 11.60 4.48
C GLU A 44 -18.46 10.58 3.94
N ALA A 45 -18.88 9.32 3.83
CA ALA A 45 -18.00 8.16 3.57
C ALA A 45 -17.25 8.18 2.23
N GLU A 46 -17.65 9.03 1.27
CA GLU A 46 -17.01 9.16 -0.05
C GLU A 46 -16.30 10.52 -0.25
N GLY A 47 -16.25 11.34 0.80
CA GLY A 47 -15.32 12.47 0.86
C GLY A 47 -13.90 11.95 0.66
N GLY A 48 -13.13 12.57 -0.22
CA GLY A 48 -11.86 12.03 -0.72
C GLY A 48 -10.86 11.58 0.34
N ALA A 49 -11.01 12.05 1.57
CA ALA A 49 -10.21 11.69 2.70
C ALA A 49 -10.95 10.73 3.64
N ASN A 50 -11.16 9.51 3.19
CA ASN A 50 -11.68 8.42 4.01
C ASN A 50 -10.61 7.31 4.19
N THR A 51 -10.98 6.18 4.78
CA THR A 51 -10.03 5.09 5.05
C THR A 51 -9.63 4.30 3.80
N ILE A 52 -10.31 4.49 2.67
CA ILE A 52 -10.10 3.72 1.43
C ILE A 52 -8.79 4.14 0.74
N PRO A 53 -8.56 5.39 0.30
CA PRO A 53 -7.38 5.65 -0.54
C PRO A 53 -6.08 5.67 0.28
N PRO A 54 -5.08 4.83 -0.05
CA PRO A 54 -3.76 4.95 0.54
C PRO A 54 -3.01 6.17 0.00
N ALA A 55 -1.98 6.60 0.71
CA ALA A 55 -1.08 7.68 0.31
C ALA A 55 0.25 7.60 1.08
N ARG A 56 1.05 8.67 1.05
CA ARG A 56 2.32 8.81 1.81
C ARG A 56 2.20 8.48 3.31
N PHE A 57 1.02 8.65 3.90
CA PHE A 57 0.75 8.41 5.32
C PHE A 57 0.38 6.95 5.64
N GLY A 58 0.39 6.07 4.63
CA GLY A 58 -0.13 4.71 4.73
C GLY A 58 -1.59 4.67 4.28
N GLY A 59 -2.46 4.07 5.08
CA GLY A 59 -3.88 3.89 4.75
C GLY A 59 -4.13 2.45 4.28
N ASN A 60 -5.14 2.25 3.42
CA ASN A 60 -5.48 0.97 2.81
C ASN A 60 -4.49 0.63 1.69
N ILE A 61 -3.29 0.17 2.09
CA ILE A 61 -2.23 -0.14 1.12
C ILE A 61 -2.55 -1.46 0.41
N ASP A 62 -3.13 -2.40 1.15
CA ASP A 62 -3.50 -3.74 0.70
C ASP A 62 -2.33 -4.49 0.07
N ASP A 63 -1.18 -4.43 0.73
CA ASP A 63 -0.06 -5.33 0.46
C ASP A 63 -0.11 -6.52 1.43
N TRP A 64 -0.30 -7.72 0.88
CA TRP A 64 -0.33 -8.97 1.64
C TRP A 64 0.95 -9.22 2.47
N ARG A 65 2.04 -8.52 2.15
CA ARG A 65 3.32 -8.58 2.86
C ARG A 65 3.32 -7.80 4.18
N ILE A 66 2.34 -6.92 4.44
CA ILE A 66 2.16 -6.16 5.71
C ILE A 66 1.58 -7.07 6.79
N GLY A 67 2.35 -8.10 7.13
CA GLY A 67 1.96 -9.15 8.06
C GLY A 67 3.01 -9.42 9.12
N LYS A 68 2.86 -10.57 9.78
CA LYS A 68 3.78 -11.00 10.84
C LYS A 68 5.23 -11.06 10.32
N GLY A 69 6.11 -10.33 10.99
CA GLY A 69 7.55 -10.29 10.69
C GLY A 69 7.95 -9.10 9.82
N GLY A 70 7.00 -8.37 9.25
CA GLY A 70 7.22 -7.08 8.60
C GLY A 70 7.36 -5.95 9.62
N THR A 71 8.11 -4.92 9.25
CA THR A 71 8.22 -3.64 9.95
C THR A 71 7.87 -2.52 8.98
N MET A 72 6.82 -1.76 9.28
CA MET A 72 6.46 -0.58 8.51
C MET A 72 7.12 0.67 9.09
N PHE A 73 7.58 1.54 8.21
CA PHE A 73 8.08 2.87 8.53
C PHE A 73 7.16 3.92 7.91
N TYR A 74 6.75 4.88 8.73
CA TYR A 74 5.90 5.99 8.34
C TYR A 74 6.52 7.30 8.81
N ARG A 75 6.39 8.35 8.01
CA ARG A 75 6.77 9.70 8.41
C ARG A 75 5.70 10.28 9.34
N VAL A 76 6.10 10.65 10.56
CA VAL A 76 5.19 11.29 11.52
C VAL A 76 4.96 12.74 11.12
N GLU A 77 3.70 13.12 10.87
CA GLU A 77 3.34 14.48 10.46
C GLU A 77 2.63 15.28 11.55
N VAL A 78 1.93 14.61 12.47
CA VAL A 78 1.22 15.23 13.59
C VAL A 78 1.69 14.71 14.96
N PRO A 79 1.52 15.48 16.05
CA PRO A 79 1.86 15.02 17.40
C PRO A 79 1.19 13.69 17.76
N GLY A 80 2.01 12.76 18.26
CA GLY A 80 1.54 11.43 18.66
C GLY A 80 1.33 10.45 17.51
N ALA A 81 1.56 10.85 16.25
CA ALA A 81 1.34 10.09 15.01
C ALA A 81 -0.11 9.64 14.75
N GLN A 82 -0.94 9.45 15.79
CA GLN A 82 -2.34 9.03 15.71
C GLN A 82 -2.51 7.81 14.79
N ILE A 83 -1.84 6.71 15.17
CA ILE A 83 -1.80 5.47 14.39
C ILE A 83 -3.20 4.85 14.28
N VAL A 84 -3.59 4.47 13.06
CA VAL A 84 -4.82 3.71 12.76
C VAL A 84 -4.44 2.34 12.21
N VAL A 85 -5.16 1.31 12.66
CA VAL A 85 -4.98 -0.09 12.24
C VAL A 85 -6.35 -0.72 12.04
N GLY A 86 -6.58 -1.35 10.89
CA GLY A 86 -7.85 -1.96 10.54
C GLY A 86 -7.71 -2.91 9.36
N ASP A 87 -8.84 -3.27 8.77
CA ASP A 87 -8.95 -4.02 7.51
C ASP A 87 -8.03 -5.24 7.43
N THR A 88 -8.31 -6.25 8.27
CA THR A 88 -7.40 -7.40 8.38
C THR A 88 -7.82 -8.52 7.45
N HIS A 89 -6.86 -9.09 6.73
CA HIS A 89 -7.12 -10.03 5.64
C HIS A 89 -6.49 -11.39 5.93
N ALA A 90 -7.22 -12.48 5.67
CA ALA A 90 -6.69 -13.84 5.79
C ALA A 90 -5.78 -14.22 4.62
N ALA A 91 -6.09 -13.70 3.43
CA ALA A 91 -5.34 -13.88 2.20
C ALA A 91 -5.77 -12.85 1.16
N GLN A 92 -4.84 -12.44 0.30
CA GLN A 92 -5.08 -11.57 -0.85
C GLN A 92 -4.07 -11.88 -1.96
N GLY A 93 -4.45 -11.60 -3.20
CA GLY A 93 -3.53 -11.55 -4.34
C GLY A 93 -3.04 -10.13 -4.59
N ASP A 94 -1.85 -10.01 -5.15
CA ASP A 94 -1.38 -8.75 -5.73
C ASP A 94 -2.41 -8.29 -6.78
N SER A 95 -2.98 -7.08 -6.59
CA SER A 95 -4.09 -6.40 -7.29
C SER A 95 -5.42 -6.28 -6.56
N GLU A 96 -5.74 -7.14 -5.60
CA GLU A 96 -7.06 -7.16 -4.93
C GLU A 96 -8.26 -7.10 -5.91
N LEU A 97 -8.16 -7.84 -7.01
CA LEU A 97 -8.93 -7.57 -8.25
C LEU A 97 -10.45 -7.41 -8.08
N ALA A 98 -11.06 -8.09 -7.11
CA ALA A 98 -12.51 -8.11 -6.90
C ALA A 98 -13.01 -7.01 -5.95
N GLY A 99 -12.12 -6.14 -5.45
CA GLY A 99 -12.45 -5.04 -4.54
C GLY A 99 -12.30 -5.36 -3.05
N THR A 100 -12.03 -6.62 -2.70
CA THR A 100 -11.81 -7.05 -1.31
C THR A 100 -10.88 -8.25 -1.28
N ALA A 101 -10.27 -8.48 -0.12
CA ALA A 101 -9.49 -9.66 0.18
C ALA A 101 -10.37 -10.76 0.78
N MET A 102 -9.75 -11.81 1.34
CA MET A 102 -10.44 -12.68 2.30
C MET A 102 -10.59 -11.97 3.64
N GLU A 103 -11.60 -11.11 3.75
CA GLU A 103 -11.87 -10.30 4.93
C GLU A 103 -12.05 -11.13 6.21
N THR A 104 -11.34 -10.75 7.27
CA THR A 104 -11.45 -11.46 8.55
C THR A 104 -11.06 -10.60 9.75
N SER A 105 -11.68 -10.82 10.92
CA SER A 105 -11.20 -10.19 12.13
C SER A 105 -9.88 -10.82 12.61
N MET A 106 -8.87 -9.99 12.90
CA MET A 106 -7.58 -10.44 13.42
C MET A 106 -7.14 -9.62 14.64
N THR A 107 -6.26 -10.20 15.46
CA THR A 107 -5.56 -9.47 16.53
C THR A 107 -4.09 -9.33 16.17
N ALA A 108 -3.65 -8.10 15.94
CA ALA A 108 -2.24 -7.79 15.70
C ALA A 108 -1.55 -7.34 17.00
N LYS A 109 -0.34 -7.85 17.25
CA LYS A 109 0.54 -7.35 18.32
C LYS A 109 1.66 -6.52 17.70
N LEU A 110 1.55 -5.21 17.82
CA LEU A 110 2.50 -4.26 17.23
C LEU A 110 3.50 -3.75 18.29
N ARG A 111 4.73 -3.48 17.85
CA ARG A 111 5.70 -2.68 18.61
C ARG A 111 5.89 -1.36 17.88
N VAL A 112 5.59 -0.26 18.54
CA VAL A 112 5.79 1.09 17.99
C VAL A 112 7.12 1.64 18.53
N THR A 113 7.99 2.09 17.62
CA THR A 113 9.27 2.73 17.95
C THR A 113 9.34 4.08 17.25
N LEU A 114 9.66 5.13 18.00
CA LEU A 114 9.85 6.47 17.44
C LEU A 114 11.31 6.68 17.06
N HIS A 115 11.56 6.93 15.77
CA HIS A 115 12.85 7.42 15.29
C HIS A 115 12.79 8.95 15.20
N LYS A 116 13.65 9.65 15.95
CA LYS A 116 13.69 11.12 15.95
C LYS A 116 14.40 11.61 14.70
N ALA A 117 13.92 12.69 14.08
CA ALA A 117 14.47 13.25 12.84
C ALA A 117 15.99 13.52 12.89
N GLY A 118 16.52 13.96 14.05
CA GLY A 118 17.96 14.19 14.23
C GLY A 118 18.81 12.92 14.45
N SER A 119 18.20 11.74 14.42
CA SER A 119 18.87 10.46 14.68
C SER A 119 18.29 9.33 13.82
N LEU A 120 17.85 9.65 12.60
CA LEU A 120 17.35 8.65 11.66
C LEU A 120 18.51 7.76 11.18
N PRO A 121 18.34 6.44 11.13
CA PRO A 121 19.29 5.61 10.41
C PRO A 121 19.21 5.93 8.92
N ASN A 122 20.33 5.82 8.20
CA ASN A 122 20.42 6.17 6.77
C ASN A 122 19.27 5.57 5.94
N LYS A 123 18.86 4.33 6.25
CA LYS A 123 17.80 3.62 5.54
C LYS A 123 16.43 4.31 5.50
N VAL A 124 16.17 5.28 6.38
CA VAL A 124 14.90 6.03 6.42
C VAL A 124 15.12 7.53 6.58
N ALA A 125 16.35 8.02 6.35
CA ALA A 125 16.71 9.42 6.60
C ALA A 125 15.92 10.40 5.73
N THR A 126 15.54 9.97 4.53
CA THR A 126 14.82 10.73 3.50
C THR A 126 13.41 10.18 3.26
N LEU A 127 12.96 9.21 4.07
CA LEU A 127 11.70 8.52 3.85
C LEU A 127 10.49 9.46 4.01
N ASP A 128 9.73 9.62 2.94
CA ASP A 128 8.49 10.38 2.89
C ASP A 128 7.27 9.56 2.46
N PHE A 129 7.41 8.25 2.25
CA PHE A 129 6.35 7.30 1.87
C PHE A 129 6.32 6.07 2.82
N PRO A 130 5.28 5.20 2.78
CA PRO A 130 5.27 3.99 3.60
C PRO A 130 6.27 2.95 3.06
N LEU A 131 7.27 2.59 3.88
CA LEU A 131 8.28 1.58 3.56
C LEU A 131 8.06 0.33 4.41
N LEU A 132 8.05 -0.84 3.78
CA LEU A 132 8.06 -2.13 4.46
C LEU A 132 9.48 -2.71 4.47
N GLU A 133 9.92 -3.19 5.62
CA GLU A 133 11.10 -4.06 5.77
C GLU A 133 10.65 -5.44 6.25
N THR A 134 11.00 -6.48 5.51
CA THR A 134 10.84 -7.89 5.92
C THR A 134 12.17 -8.44 6.44
N LEU A 135 12.29 -9.77 6.59
CA LEU A 135 13.55 -10.39 6.98
C LEU A 135 14.67 -10.18 5.95
N ASP A 136 14.31 -10.11 4.67
CA ASP A 136 15.24 -10.19 3.54
C ASP A 136 14.93 -9.20 2.41
N LYS A 137 13.90 -8.36 2.54
CA LYS A 137 13.48 -7.41 1.50
C LYS A 137 13.10 -6.06 2.10
N PHE A 138 13.29 -5.02 1.29
CA PHE A 138 12.52 -3.79 1.40
C PHE A 138 11.41 -3.82 0.35
N VAL A 139 10.26 -3.25 0.67
CA VAL A 139 9.15 -3.05 -0.28
C VAL A 139 8.74 -1.59 -0.23
N VAL A 140 8.88 -0.93 -1.38
CA VAL A 140 8.52 0.48 -1.60
C VAL A 140 7.12 0.53 -2.19
N HIS A 141 6.27 1.45 -1.70
CA HIS A 141 4.91 1.62 -2.22
C HIS A 141 4.78 2.96 -2.95
N GLY A 142 4.42 2.87 -4.22
CA GLY A 142 4.01 4.00 -5.04
C GLY A 142 2.51 4.00 -5.26
N PHE A 143 1.95 5.20 -5.40
CA PHE A 143 0.51 5.42 -5.63
C PHE A 143 0.33 6.42 -6.77
N ALA A 144 -0.84 6.43 -7.42
CA ALA A 144 -1.11 7.38 -8.49
C ALA A 144 -0.90 8.84 -8.04
N TYR A 145 -1.25 9.14 -6.79
CA TYR A 145 -0.96 10.39 -6.12
C TYR A 145 -0.34 10.14 -4.75
N ASP A 146 0.90 10.61 -4.54
CA ASP A 146 1.57 10.49 -3.23
C ASP A 146 0.85 11.28 -2.12
N ASN A 147 0.30 12.45 -2.45
CA ASN A 147 -0.44 13.32 -1.55
C ASN A 147 -1.68 13.90 -2.23
N TYR A 148 -2.64 13.05 -2.56
CA TYR A 148 -3.86 13.46 -3.25
C TYR A 148 -4.63 14.58 -2.51
N LEU A 149 -4.53 14.64 -1.17
CA LEU A 149 -5.15 15.68 -0.34
C LEU A 149 -4.71 17.10 -0.67
N ASP A 150 -3.47 17.29 -1.16
CA ASP A 150 -2.97 18.61 -1.61
C ASP A 150 -2.81 18.70 -3.13
N GLN A 151 -2.68 17.57 -3.81
CA GLN A 151 -2.41 17.51 -5.24
C GLN A 151 -3.67 17.67 -6.09
N LEU A 152 -4.83 17.24 -5.57
CA LEU A 152 -6.12 17.38 -6.25
C LEU A 152 -6.81 18.68 -5.83
N ALA A 153 -7.54 19.29 -6.77
CA ALA A 153 -8.37 20.46 -6.46
C ALA A 153 -9.54 20.08 -5.53
N ASP A 154 -10.09 18.88 -5.73
CA ASP A 154 -11.04 18.22 -4.85
C ASP A 154 -10.49 16.83 -4.53
N PRO A 155 -10.08 16.53 -3.28
CA PRO A 155 -9.60 15.22 -2.91
C PRO A 155 -10.56 14.06 -3.22
N SER A 156 -11.88 14.29 -3.34
CA SER A 156 -12.83 13.23 -3.72
C SER A 156 -12.67 12.75 -5.16
N ASP A 157 -12.03 13.54 -6.02
CA ASP A 157 -11.69 13.15 -7.38
C ASP A 157 -10.70 11.98 -7.42
N ILE A 158 -10.07 11.61 -6.29
CA ILE A 158 -9.12 10.50 -6.19
C ILE A 158 -9.69 9.17 -6.69
N PHE A 159 -10.99 8.92 -6.51
CA PHE A 159 -11.65 7.69 -7.00
C PHE A 159 -11.76 7.62 -8.52
N SER A 160 -11.54 8.73 -9.22
CA SER A 160 -11.50 8.80 -10.67
C SER A 160 -10.07 9.04 -11.18
N GLU A 161 -9.37 10.04 -10.65
CA GLU A 161 -8.03 10.43 -11.09
C GLU A 161 -6.93 9.48 -10.61
N GLY A 162 -7.10 8.86 -9.44
CA GLY A 162 -6.14 7.91 -8.87
C GLY A 162 -6.14 6.54 -9.54
N THR A 163 -7.07 6.28 -10.46
CA THR A 163 -7.25 4.98 -11.12
C THR A 163 -6.24 4.76 -12.26
N SER A 164 -4.95 4.91 -11.94
CA SER A 164 -3.86 4.88 -12.92
C SER A 164 -2.65 4.10 -12.43
N LEU A 165 -2.45 2.91 -13.00
CA LEU A 165 -1.22 2.13 -12.79
C LEU A 165 0.01 2.83 -13.38
N ASP A 166 -0.15 3.63 -14.44
CA ASP A 166 0.97 4.36 -15.03
C ASP A 166 1.51 5.44 -14.08
N LEU A 167 0.60 6.17 -13.41
CA LEU A 167 1.00 7.14 -12.39
C LEU A 167 1.61 6.45 -11.17
N ALA A 168 0.98 5.37 -10.69
CA ALA A 168 1.48 4.60 -9.55
C ALA A 168 2.85 3.99 -9.82
N MET A 169 3.09 3.49 -11.03
CA MET A 169 4.39 2.98 -11.47
C MET A 169 5.44 4.08 -11.54
N ALA A 170 5.09 5.26 -12.06
CA ALA A 170 6.01 6.40 -12.12
C ALA A 170 6.44 6.87 -10.72
N ASP A 171 5.48 6.94 -9.78
CA ASP A 171 5.74 7.27 -8.38
C ASP A 171 6.59 6.19 -7.70
N CYS A 172 6.23 4.91 -7.88
CA CYS A 172 6.99 3.78 -7.33
C CYS A 172 8.44 3.75 -7.84
N TYR A 173 8.65 4.05 -9.12
CA TYR A 173 9.99 4.20 -9.71
C TYR A 173 10.79 5.30 -9.02
N ILE A 174 10.22 6.50 -8.86
CA ILE A 174 10.90 7.66 -8.25
C ILE A 174 11.28 7.33 -6.80
N LYS A 175 10.34 6.77 -6.03
CA LYS A 175 10.54 6.39 -4.63
C LYS A 175 11.61 5.31 -4.47
N THR A 176 11.56 4.29 -5.32
CA THR A 176 12.54 3.18 -5.29
C THR A 176 13.93 3.68 -5.63
N ARG A 177 14.06 4.51 -6.67
CA ARG A 177 15.33 5.13 -7.06
C ARG A 177 15.90 5.95 -5.91
N ASN A 178 15.11 6.85 -5.34
CA ASN A 178 15.58 7.70 -4.24
C ASN A 178 15.96 6.85 -3.01
N CYS A 179 15.14 5.88 -2.63
CA CYS A 179 15.40 4.95 -1.52
C CYS A 179 16.73 4.20 -1.72
N MET A 180 16.96 3.63 -2.91
CA MET A 180 18.20 2.91 -3.20
C MET A 180 19.43 3.84 -3.19
N MET A 181 19.31 5.03 -3.76
CA MET A 181 20.38 6.03 -3.73
C MET A 181 20.75 6.40 -2.28
N ASP A 182 19.75 6.63 -1.43
CA ASP A 182 19.97 7.06 -0.05
C ASP A 182 20.48 5.92 0.85
N VAL A 183 19.90 4.72 0.73
CA VAL A 183 20.26 3.55 1.53
C VAL A 183 21.68 3.06 1.19
N TYR A 184 22.01 2.99 -0.10
CA TYR A 184 23.23 2.37 -0.60
C TYR A 184 24.30 3.35 -1.07
N SER A 185 24.02 4.67 -1.02
CA SER A 185 24.94 5.73 -1.47
C SER A 185 25.37 5.57 -2.93
N LEU A 186 24.43 5.18 -3.78
CA LEU A 186 24.63 4.95 -5.22
C LEU A 186 24.40 6.24 -6.02
N THR A 187 25.03 6.35 -7.19
CA THR A 187 24.62 7.37 -8.17
C THR A 187 23.27 7.02 -8.79
N GLU A 188 22.64 7.98 -9.48
CA GLU A 188 21.40 7.72 -10.20
C GLU A 188 21.60 6.66 -11.30
N GLU A 189 22.71 6.72 -12.04
CA GLU A 189 23.00 5.75 -13.10
C GLU A 189 23.23 4.34 -12.57
N GLU A 190 23.98 4.19 -11.48
CA GLU A 190 24.18 2.90 -10.79
C GLU A 190 22.85 2.34 -10.28
N THR A 191 22.02 3.21 -9.70
CA THR A 191 20.71 2.84 -9.17
C THR A 191 19.78 2.35 -10.27
N ILE A 192 19.67 3.08 -11.39
CA ILE A 192 18.82 2.67 -12.52
C ILE A 192 19.29 1.34 -13.11
N ALA A 193 20.60 1.14 -13.25
CA ALA A 193 21.16 -0.11 -13.76
C ALA A 193 20.82 -1.31 -12.85
N LEU A 194 20.90 -1.13 -11.53
CA LEU A 194 20.50 -2.14 -10.56
C LEU A 194 19.00 -2.37 -10.56
N MET A 195 18.18 -1.33 -10.45
CA MET A 195 16.71 -1.42 -10.46
C MET A 195 16.19 -2.22 -11.65
N THR A 196 16.71 -1.95 -12.85
CA THR A 196 16.29 -2.64 -14.08
C THR A 196 16.57 -4.15 -14.06
N THR A 197 17.53 -4.60 -13.27
CA THR A 197 18.01 -6.01 -13.28
C THR A 197 17.72 -6.78 -12.00
N SER A 198 17.38 -6.09 -10.91
CA SER A 198 17.27 -6.68 -9.58
C SER A 198 16.10 -6.17 -8.73
N VAL A 199 15.18 -5.39 -9.29
CA VAL A 199 13.96 -4.95 -8.61
C VAL A 199 12.75 -5.39 -9.41
N ASP A 200 11.79 -6.01 -8.72
CA ASP A 200 10.54 -6.48 -9.30
C ASP A 200 9.41 -5.51 -8.96
N PHE A 201 8.82 -4.87 -9.96
CA PHE A 201 7.64 -4.05 -9.77
C PHE A 201 6.36 -4.89 -9.92
N GLY A 202 5.46 -4.78 -8.94
CA GLY A 202 4.20 -5.50 -8.88
C GLY A 202 3.03 -4.59 -8.58
N ILE A 203 1.83 -5.00 -8.99
CA ILE A 203 0.60 -4.28 -8.66
C ILE A 203 0.23 -4.63 -7.21
N THR A 204 -0.05 -3.62 -6.38
CA THR A 204 -0.49 -3.83 -4.99
C THR A 204 -2.00 -4.02 -4.95
N GLN A 205 -2.73 -2.99 -5.38
CA GLN A 205 -4.19 -2.98 -5.50
C GLN A 205 -4.62 -2.07 -6.67
N VAL A 206 -5.84 -2.30 -7.19
CA VAL A 206 -6.49 -1.47 -8.22
C VAL A 206 -7.94 -1.16 -7.87
N VAL A 207 -8.25 -0.97 -6.58
CA VAL A 207 -9.63 -0.89 -6.10
C VAL A 207 -9.90 0.25 -5.12
N ASP A 208 -8.87 0.90 -4.58
CA ASP A 208 -9.02 1.87 -3.49
C ASP A 208 -9.01 3.34 -3.93
N GLY A 209 -9.39 3.61 -5.18
CA GLY A 209 -9.33 4.94 -5.78
C GLY A 209 -7.90 5.38 -6.11
N ASN A 210 -6.98 5.43 -5.14
CA ASN A 210 -5.57 5.72 -5.36
C ASN A 210 -4.79 4.42 -5.58
N TRP A 211 -4.69 3.95 -6.83
CA TRP A 211 -4.10 2.63 -7.14
C TRP A 211 -2.62 2.53 -6.76
N GLY A 212 -2.20 1.32 -6.40
CA GLY A 212 -0.88 1.07 -5.82
C GLY A 212 0.00 0.13 -6.65
N VAL A 213 1.29 0.45 -6.69
CA VAL A 213 2.38 -0.41 -7.23
C VAL A 213 3.45 -0.55 -6.15
N HIS A 214 3.98 -1.74 -5.97
CA HIS A 214 5.12 -2.00 -5.09
C HIS A 214 6.37 -2.40 -5.86
N ALA A 215 7.53 -2.17 -5.25
CA ALA A 215 8.86 -2.53 -5.76
C ALA A 215 9.71 -3.19 -4.67
#